data_AF-A0A6G1RJ59-F1
#
_entry.id   AF-A0A6G1RJ59-F1
#
_cell.length_a   1.000
_cell.length_b   1.000
_cell.length_c   1.000
_cell.angle_alpha   90.00
_cell.angle_beta   90.00
_cell.angle_gamma   90.00
#
_symmetry.space_group_name_H-M   'P 1'
#
loop_
_entity.id
_entity.type
_entity.pdbx_description
1 polymer ?
#
loop_
_entity_poly.entity_id
_entity_poly.type
_entity_poly.pdbx_seq_one_letter_code
_entity_poly.pdbx_strand_id
1 'polypeptide(L)'
;GCEQNCSCHHGVCDQHSGKCICHAGWTGDCCDVVCPLGFFGRQCEEQCDCVHGLSCHHQTGACHCDKGWRGRRCDKPCLPGHYGAGCAQRCRCPPGSPCHHLTGECGCPP
;
A
#
# COMPACT_ATOMS: atom_id res chain seq x y z
N GLY A 1 39.55 15.67 13.34
CA GLY A 1 38.55 15.79 12.24
C GLY A 1 37.22 15.33 12.81
N CYS A 2 36.10 15.97 12.45
CA CYS A 2 34.81 15.73 13.09
C CYS A 2 34.36 14.27 12.90
N GLU A 3 34.32 13.50 13.99
CA GLU A 3 33.70 12.17 14.06
C GLU A 3 32.18 12.35 14.08
N GLN A 4 31.58 12.47 12.90
CA GLN A 4 30.13 12.62 12.74
C GLN A 4 29.45 11.27 12.96
N ASN A 5 29.19 10.91 14.22
CA ASN A 5 28.51 9.69 14.63
C ASN A 5 26.98 9.77 14.40
N CYS A 6 26.55 10.06 13.17
CA CYS A 6 25.15 9.93 12.79
C CYS A 6 24.81 8.44 12.60
N SER A 7 23.95 7.90 13.46
CA SER A 7 23.47 6.51 13.39
C SER A 7 22.15 6.42 12.62
N CYS A 8 22.14 6.85 11.35
CA CYS A 8 20.93 6.76 10.50
C CYS A 8 20.81 5.35 9.91
N HIS A 9 19.70 4.64 10.15
CA HIS A 9 19.46 3.31 9.60
C HIS A 9 18.94 3.36 8.15
N HIS A 10 17.81 4.03 7.94
CA HIS A 10 17.20 4.21 6.61
C HIS A 10 17.19 5.68 6.20
N GLY A 11 18.35 6.31 6.21
CA GLY A 11 18.47 7.72 5.84
C GLY A 11 19.92 8.19 5.67
N VAL A 12 20.06 9.48 5.41
CA VAL A 12 21.36 10.13 5.20
C VAL A 12 21.55 11.19 6.27
N CYS A 13 22.73 11.25 6.88
CA CYS A 13 23.06 12.30 7.85
C CYS A 13 23.25 13.64 7.14
N ASP A 14 22.56 14.67 7.61
CA ASP A 14 22.83 16.04 7.24
C ASP A 14 24.04 16.57 8.02
N GLN A 15 25.10 16.90 7.29
CA GLN A 15 26.41 17.26 7.85
C GLN A 15 26.39 18.60 8.62
N HIS A 16 25.42 19.47 8.30
CA HIS A 16 25.30 20.80 8.90
C HIS A 16 24.49 20.78 10.20
N SER A 17 23.38 20.06 10.21
CA SER A 17 22.47 19.99 11.36
C SER A 17 22.70 18.79 12.28
N GLY A 18 23.41 17.76 11.80
CA GLY A 18 23.59 16.49 12.51
C GLY A 18 22.33 15.62 12.57
N LYS A 19 21.28 15.96 11.80
CA LYS A 19 20.02 15.21 11.78
C LYS A 19 19.99 14.19 10.65
N CYS A 20 19.23 13.10 10.84
CA CYS A 20 18.98 12.14 9.77
C CYS A 20 17.86 12.63 8.83
N ILE A 21 18.13 12.59 7.54
CA ILE A 21 17.15 12.76 6.46
C ILE A 21 16.70 11.36 6.02
N CYS A 22 15.50 10.96 6.46
CA CYS A 22 15.00 9.62 6.18
C CYS A 22 14.63 9.39 4.71
N HIS A 23 14.88 8.17 4.25
CA HIS A 23 14.36 7.66 2.99
C HIS A 23 12.83 7.53 3.02
N ALA A 24 12.22 7.39 1.85
CA ALA A 24 10.78 7.20 1.74
C ALA A 24 10.33 5.97 2.55
N GLY A 25 9.24 6.11 3.29
CA GLY A 25 8.68 5.06 4.14
C GLY A 25 9.25 4.96 5.54
N TRP A 26 10.20 5.83 5.91
CA TRP A 26 10.85 5.81 7.22
C TRP A 26 10.80 7.18 7.90
N THR A 27 10.75 7.15 9.22
CA THR A 27 10.71 8.32 10.11
C THR A 27 11.41 8.01 11.44
N GLY A 28 11.38 8.96 12.37
CA GLY A 28 12.13 8.93 13.62
C GLY A 28 13.52 9.56 13.49
N ASP A 29 14.13 9.88 14.63
CA ASP A 29 15.42 10.59 14.68
C ASP A 29 16.57 9.80 14.02
N CYS A 30 16.49 8.47 14.04
CA CYS A 30 17.46 7.56 13.44
C CYS A 30 16.95 6.87 12.16
N CYS A 31 15.77 7.26 11.65
CA CYS A 31 15.12 6.63 10.49
C CYS A 31 14.92 5.11 10.66
N ASP A 32 14.51 4.69 11.84
CA ASP A 32 14.28 3.29 12.26
C ASP A 32 12.80 2.96 12.44
N VAL A 33 11.93 3.95 12.30
CA VAL A 33 10.47 3.79 12.44
C VAL A 33 9.84 3.78 11.05
N VAL A 34 9.06 2.75 10.75
CA VAL A 34 8.24 2.69 9.53
C VAL A 34 7.14 3.75 9.60
N CYS A 35 6.76 4.33 8.46
CA CYS A 35 5.65 5.31 8.46
C CYS A 35 4.40 4.78 9.16
N PRO A 36 3.71 5.66 9.92
CA PRO A 36 2.45 5.29 10.55
C PRO A 36 1.41 4.86 9.51
N LEU A 37 0.48 4.01 9.92
CA LEU A 37 -0.61 3.54 9.06
C LEU A 37 -1.37 4.74 8.45
N GLY A 38 -1.61 4.68 7.15
CA GLY A 38 -2.25 5.76 6.41
C GLY A 38 -1.29 6.80 5.83
N PHE A 39 0.03 6.66 6.04
CA PHE A 39 1.04 7.56 5.49
C PHE A 39 2.16 6.83 4.75
N PHE A 40 2.78 7.51 3.79
CA PHE A 40 3.88 7.00 3.00
C PHE A 40 4.81 8.13 2.52
N GLY A 41 5.86 7.76 1.79
CA GLY A 41 6.75 8.73 1.15
C GLY A 41 7.84 9.26 2.08
N ARG A 42 8.55 10.30 1.65
CA ARG A 42 9.64 10.90 2.46
C ARG A 42 9.05 11.53 3.72
N GLN A 43 9.65 11.21 4.87
CA GLN A 43 9.21 11.70 6.18
C GLN A 43 7.73 11.39 6.51
N CYS A 44 7.08 10.49 5.77
CA CYS A 44 5.68 10.11 5.96
C CYS A 44 4.67 11.25 5.81
N GLU A 45 4.98 12.22 4.94
CA GLU A 45 4.11 13.39 4.72
C GLU A 45 2.98 13.13 3.71
N GLU A 46 3.05 12.04 2.94
CA GLU A 46 2.02 11.68 1.96
C GLU A 46 0.96 10.79 2.60
N GLN A 47 -0.32 11.09 2.36
CA GLN A 47 -1.45 10.31 2.90
C GLN A 47 -1.92 9.25 1.90
N CYS A 48 -2.19 8.04 2.37
CA CYS A 48 -2.75 6.97 1.56
C CYS A 48 -4.11 7.37 0.96
N ASP A 49 -4.29 7.13 -0.33
CA ASP A 49 -5.54 7.40 -1.05
C ASP A 49 -6.16 6.10 -1.56
N CYS A 50 -6.73 5.33 -0.62
CA CYS A 50 -7.34 4.01 -0.87
C CYS A 50 -8.86 4.09 -0.67
N VAL A 51 -9.63 3.64 -1.67
CA VAL A 51 -11.10 3.63 -1.61
C VAL A 51 -11.62 2.38 -0.89
N HIS A 52 -11.14 1.20 -1.29
CA HIS A 52 -11.48 -0.09 -0.68
C HIS A 52 -10.21 -0.80 -0.20
N GLY A 53 -9.58 -0.22 0.81
CA GLY A 53 -8.39 -0.76 1.45
C GLY A 53 -8.07 0.01 2.72
N LEU A 54 -7.43 -0.68 3.66
CA LEU A 54 -7.17 -0.13 5.00
C LEU A 54 -5.86 0.67 5.09
N SER A 55 -4.87 0.33 4.26
CA SER A 55 -3.55 0.95 4.30
C SER A 55 -2.85 0.88 2.95
N CYS A 56 -1.75 1.62 2.83
CA CYS A 56 -0.89 1.58 1.67
C CYS A 56 0.55 1.27 2.07
N HIS A 57 1.34 0.83 1.09
CA HIS A 57 2.74 0.53 1.25
C HIS A 57 3.51 1.81 1.62
N HIS A 58 4.16 1.79 2.79
CA HIS A 58 4.81 2.96 3.40
C HIS A 58 5.83 3.68 2.48
N GLN A 59 6.43 3.00 1.50
CA GLN A 59 7.41 3.62 0.61
C GLN A 59 6.80 4.12 -0.70
N THR A 60 5.76 3.47 -1.21
CA THR A 60 5.29 3.65 -2.60
C THR A 60 3.86 4.20 -2.69
N GLY A 61 3.12 4.19 -1.59
CA GLY A 61 1.71 4.57 -1.56
C GLY A 61 0.78 3.55 -2.21
N ALA A 62 1.26 2.37 -2.60
CA ALA A 62 0.42 1.35 -3.23
C ALA A 62 -0.56 0.74 -2.21
N CYS A 63 -1.86 0.84 -2.47
CA CYS A 63 -2.89 0.35 -1.56
C CYS A 63 -2.91 -1.17 -1.44
N HIS A 64 -3.16 -1.66 -0.23
CA HIS A 64 -3.52 -3.05 0.02
C HIS A 64 -5.04 -3.18 -0.09
N CYS A 65 -5.51 -3.75 -1.20
CA CYS A 65 -6.94 -3.79 -1.50
C CYS A 65 -7.69 -4.86 -0.73
N ASP A 66 -8.91 -4.51 -0.33
CA ASP A 66 -9.89 -5.47 0.17
C ASP A 66 -10.22 -6.50 -0.91
N LYS A 67 -10.76 -7.65 -0.49
CA LYS A 67 -11.19 -8.69 -1.43
C LYS A 67 -12.14 -8.12 -2.48
N GLY A 68 -12.02 -8.59 -3.71
CA GLY A 68 -12.87 -8.15 -4.81
C GLY A 68 -12.51 -6.81 -5.43
N TRP A 69 -11.49 -6.11 -4.92
CA TRP A 69 -11.02 -4.82 -5.43
C TRP A 69 -9.57 -4.89 -5.91
N ARG A 70 -9.25 -3.99 -6.84
CA ARG A 70 -7.93 -3.85 -7.47
C ARG A 70 -7.70 -2.42 -7.92
N GLY A 71 -6.51 -2.18 -8.48
CA GLY A 71 -6.07 -0.87 -8.94
C GLY A 71 -5.25 -0.18 -7.86
N ARG A 72 -4.55 0.88 -8.24
CA ARG A 72 -3.62 1.59 -7.35
C ARG A 72 -4.31 2.13 -6.09
N ARG A 73 -5.58 2.52 -6.22
CA ARG A 73 -6.44 3.08 -5.17
C ARG A 73 -7.53 2.10 -4.70
N CYS A 74 -7.51 0.86 -5.17
CA CYS A 74 -8.58 -0.12 -4.90
C CYS A 74 -9.97 0.36 -5.34
N ASP A 75 -10.00 1.12 -6.43
CA ASP A 75 -11.18 1.79 -6.99
C ASP A 75 -11.87 0.96 -8.08
N LYS A 76 -11.30 -0.19 -8.45
CA LYS A 76 -11.81 -1.04 -9.54
C LYS A 76 -12.17 -2.41 -9.01
N PRO A 77 -13.32 -2.99 -9.38
CA PRO A 77 -13.62 -4.37 -9.04
C PRO A 77 -12.66 -5.31 -9.79
N CYS A 78 -12.56 -6.55 -9.30
CA CYS A 78 -11.86 -7.61 -10.02
C CYS A 78 -12.37 -7.73 -11.46
N LEU A 79 -11.47 -8.13 -12.36
CA LEU A 79 -11.84 -8.36 -13.75
C LEU A 79 -12.86 -9.50 -13.85
N PRO A 80 -13.73 -9.49 -14.88
CA PRO A 80 -14.67 -10.57 -15.09
C PRO A 80 -14.01 -11.95 -15.02
N GLY A 81 -14.66 -12.88 -14.31
CA GLY A 81 -14.14 -14.22 -14.08
C GLY A 81 -13.16 -14.36 -12.91
N HIS A 82 -12.88 -13.29 -12.17
CA HIS A 82 -12.02 -13.31 -10.98
C HIS A 82 -12.68 -12.68 -9.76
N TYR A 83 -12.30 -13.13 -8.58
CA TYR A 83 -12.82 -12.65 -7.30
C TYR A 83 -11.82 -12.87 -6.15
N GLY A 84 -12.19 -12.41 -4.95
CA GLY A 84 -11.43 -12.66 -3.73
C GLY A 84 -10.25 -11.72 -3.50
N ALA A 85 -9.40 -12.05 -2.53
CA ALA A 85 -8.22 -11.25 -2.19
C ALA A 85 -7.24 -11.18 -3.37
N GLY A 86 -6.83 -9.96 -3.73
CA GLY A 86 -5.95 -9.72 -4.89
C GLY A 86 -6.51 -10.24 -6.24
N CYS A 87 -7.82 -10.50 -6.32
CA CYS A 87 -8.44 -11.13 -7.49
C CYS A 87 -7.82 -12.48 -7.91
N ALA A 88 -7.24 -13.22 -6.95
CA ALA A 88 -6.49 -14.44 -7.23
C ALA A 88 -7.40 -15.65 -7.52
N GLN A 89 -8.68 -15.59 -7.17
CA GLN A 89 -9.60 -16.71 -7.34
C GLN A 89 -10.33 -16.61 -8.68
N ARG A 90 -10.41 -17.74 -9.40
CA ARG A 90 -11.11 -17.82 -10.69
C ARG A 90 -12.53 -18.34 -10.51
N CYS A 91 -13.49 -17.67 -11.14
CA CYS A 91 -14.89 -18.06 -11.09
C CYS A 91 -15.15 -19.39 -11.78
N ARG A 92 -16.14 -20.14 -11.28
CA ARG A 92 -16.56 -21.46 -11.77
C ARG A 92 -18.00 -21.44 -12.26
N CYS A 93 -18.38 -20.37 -12.95
CA CYS A 93 -19.74 -20.18 -13.44
C CYS A 93 -19.97 -20.86 -14.80
N PRO A 94 -21.23 -21.20 -15.13
CA PRO A 94 -21.60 -21.64 -16.47
C PRO A 94 -21.20 -20.61 -17.54
N PRO A 95 -20.96 -21.04 -18.78
CA PRO A 95 -20.67 -20.13 -19.88
C PRO A 95 -21.74 -19.04 -20.00
N GLY A 96 -21.31 -17.78 -20.07
CA GLY A 96 -22.19 -16.62 -20.19
C GLY A 96 -22.76 -16.08 -18.88
N SER A 97 -22.50 -16.72 -17.73
CA SER A 97 -22.91 -16.19 -16.42
C SER A 97 -21.78 -15.36 -15.78
N PRO A 98 -22.03 -14.08 -15.43
CA PRO A 98 -21.07 -13.31 -14.66
C PRO A 98 -20.97 -13.86 -13.22
N CYS A 99 -19.84 -13.58 -12.59
CA CYS A 99 -19.63 -13.84 -11.17
C CYS A 99 -19.47 -12.54 -10.39
N HIS A 100 -19.92 -12.54 -9.15
CA HIS A 100 -19.77 -11.44 -8.24
C HIS A 100 -18.31 -11.30 -7.79
N HIS A 101 -17.73 -10.11 -7.95
CA HIS A 101 -16.29 -9.87 -7.73
C HIS A 101 -15.84 -10.07 -6.28
N LEU A 102 -16.75 -9.97 -5.30
CA LEU A 102 -16.44 -10.16 -3.88
C LEU A 102 -16.52 -11.63 -3.44
N THR A 103 -17.56 -12.34 -3.90
CA THR A 103 -17.92 -13.68 -3.39
C THR A 103 -17.63 -14.81 -4.37
N GLY A 104 -17.56 -14.51 -5.67
CA GLY A 104 -17.44 -15.50 -6.74
C GLY A 104 -18.76 -16.18 -7.10
N GLU A 105 -19.88 -15.78 -6.48
CA GLU A 105 -21.20 -16.32 -6.76
C GLU A 105 -21.66 -15.99 -8.17
N CYS A 106 -22.30 -16.95 -8.82
CA CYS A 106 -22.73 -16.82 -10.20
C CYS A 106 -24.13 -16.22 -10.28
N GLY A 107 -24.33 -15.33 -11.25
CA GLY A 107 -25.61 -14.70 -11.51
C GLY A 107 -25.52 -13.18 -11.49
N CYS A 108 -26.67 -12.54 -11.73
CA CYS A 108 -26.78 -11.11 -11.57
C CYS A 108 -26.71 -10.78 -10.07
N PRO A 109 -25.91 -9.77 -9.66
CA PRO A 109 -26.13 -9.16 -8.36
C PRO A 109 -27.58 -8.64 -8.31
N PRO A 110 -28.30 -8.77 -7.17
CA PRO A 110 -29.60 -8.14 -7.00
C PRO A 110 -29.52 -6.61 -7.12
#